data_AF-A0A385SJB9-F1
#
_entry.id   AF-A0A385SJB9-F1
#
_cell.length_a   1.000
_cell.length_b   1.000
_cell.length_c   1.000
_cell.angle_alpha   90.00
_cell.angle_beta   90.00
_cell.angle_gamma   90.00
#
_symmetry.space_group_name_H-M   'P 1'
#
loop_
_entity.id
_entity.type
_entity.pdbx_description
1 polymer ?
#
loop_
_entity_poly.entity_id
_entity_poly.type
_entity_poly.pdbx_seq_one_letter_code
_entity_poly.pdbx_strand_id
1 'polypeptide(L)' 'MDWTGDNEMHVQLMKKIDILNFITNFRKAPNDIKTHGQILAHLGADHEPAINHMLEELKQARVIREVELQGQKAFQVVSR' A
#
# COMPACT_ATOMS: atom_id res chain seq x y z
N MET A 1 -17.35 -11.17 -24.72
CA MET A 1 -17.22 -9.89 -24.01
C MET A 1 -16.73 -10.22 -22.62
N ASP A 2 -15.43 -10.08 -22.40
CA ASP A 2 -14.77 -10.40 -21.13
C ASP A 2 -15.08 -9.28 -20.11
N TRP A 3 -16.20 -9.42 -19.39
CA TRP A 3 -16.61 -8.49 -18.31
C TRP A 3 -15.80 -8.69 -17.02
N THR A 4 -14.88 -9.63 -17.01
CA THR A 4 -14.08 -10.06 -15.85
C THR A 4 -12.91 -9.13 -15.55
N GLY A 5 -12.34 -8.46 -16.57
CA GLY A 5 -11.16 -7.60 -16.39
C GLY A 5 -11.44 -6.26 -15.70
N ASP A 6 -12.62 -5.68 -15.90
CA ASP A 6 -12.98 -4.36 -15.35
C ASP A 6 -13.17 -4.42 -13.83
N ASN A 7 -13.79 -5.51 -13.35
CA ASN A 7 -14.05 -5.72 -11.93
C ASN A 7 -12.75 -5.99 -11.15
N GLU A 8 -11.80 -6.71 -11.75
CA GLU A 8 -10.51 -6.99 -11.13
C GLU A 8 -9.65 -5.73 -11.00
N MET A 9 -9.62 -4.87 -12.04
CA MET A 9 -8.95 -3.56 -11.96
C MET A 9 -9.56 -2.67 -10.87
N HIS A 10 -10.89 -2.68 -10.74
CA HIS A 10 -11.58 -1.88 -9.73
C HIS A 10 -11.25 -2.36 -8.30
N VAL A 11 -11.17 -3.67 -8.08
CA VAL A 11 -10.75 -4.26 -6.80
C VAL A 11 -9.28 -3.92 -6.48
N GLN A 12 -8.39 -3.98 -7.47
CA GLN A 12 -6.99 -3.58 -7.28
C GLN A 12 -6.87 -2.08 -6.94
N LEU A 13 -7.64 -1.22 -7.60
CA LEU A 13 -7.66 0.21 -7.31
C LEU A 13 -8.14 0.50 -5.89
N MET A 14 -9.21 -0.17 -5.43
CA MET A 14 -9.70 -0.04 -4.06
C MET A 14 -8.65 -0.47 -3.03
N LYS A 15 -7.93 -1.57 -3.26
CA LYS A 15 -6.84 -2.01 -2.39
C LYS A 15 -5.66 -1.02 -2.35
N LYS A 16 -5.30 -0.41 -3.48
CA LYS A 16 -4.28 0.66 -3.54
C LYS A 16 -4.69 1.88 -2.71
N ILE A 17 -5.96 2.29 -2.81
CA ILE A 17 -6.51 3.41 -2.00
C ILE A 17 -6.49 3.05 -0.51
N ASP A 18 -6.80 1.80 -0.15
CA ASP A 18 -6.79 1.34 1.23
C ASP A 18 -5.37 1.31 1.83
N ILE A 19 -4.37 0.82 1.08
CA ILE A 19 -2.94 0.92 1.44
C ILE A 19 -2.56 2.37 1.74
N LEU A 20 -2.93 3.29 0.84
CA LEU A 20 -2.63 4.71 1.01
C LEU A 20 -3.35 5.27 2.23
N ASN A 21 -4.63 4.99 2.45
CA ASN A 21 -5.33 5.45 3.65
C ASN A 21 -4.78 4.86 4.96
N PHE A 22 -4.26 3.64 4.92
CA PHE A 22 -3.67 3.00 6.08
C PHE A 22 -2.31 3.61 6.46
N ILE A 23 -1.47 3.89 5.46
CA ILE A 23 -0.16 4.56 5.66
C ILE A 23 -0.39 6.04 5.97
N THR A 24 -1.16 6.74 5.14
CA THR A 24 -1.60 8.11 5.40
C THR A 24 -2.87 8.09 6.23
N ASN A 25 -2.72 7.99 7.55
CA ASN A 25 -3.82 8.36 8.44
C ASN A 25 -3.99 9.89 8.40
N PHE A 26 -4.57 10.42 7.32
CA PHE A 26 -4.74 11.85 7.05
C PHE A 26 -5.41 12.61 8.21
N ARG A 27 -6.16 11.91 9.08
CA ARG A 27 -6.82 12.52 10.25
C ARG A 27 -5.92 12.64 11.50
N LYS A 28 -4.80 11.92 11.60
CA LYS A 28 -3.99 11.86 12.83
C LYS A 28 -2.48 11.97 12.63
N ALA A 29 -1.93 11.46 11.53
CA ALA A 29 -0.50 11.46 11.27
C ALA A 29 -0.25 11.41 9.75
N PRO A 30 -0.02 12.56 9.09
CA PRO A 30 0.11 12.63 7.63
C PRO A 30 1.37 11.94 7.09
N ASN A 31 2.30 11.54 7.95
CA ASN A 31 3.58 10.93 7.58
C ASN A 31 3.85 9.68 8.44
N ASP A 32 2.82 8.92 8.78
CA ASP A 32 3.00 7.69 9.56
C ASP A 32 3.84 6.66 8.79
N ILE A 33 4.61 5.86 9.52
CA ILE A 33 5.50 4.84 8.97
C ILE A 33 4.91 3.48 9.34
N LYS A 34 4.55 2.68 8.33
CA LYS A 34 4.00 1.34 8.54
C LYS A 34 4.98 0.28 8.09
N THR A 35 5.24 -0.71 8.93
CA THR A 35 6.07 -1.85 8.53
C THR A 35 5.34 -2.70 7.50
N HIS A 36 6.09 -3.43 6.68
CA HIS A 36 5.54 -4.37 5.71
C HIS A 36 4.55 -5.35 6.35
N GLY A 37 4.91 -5.90 7.51
CA GLY A 37 4.03 -6.79 8.28
C GLY A 37 2.74 -6.12 8.75
N GLN A 38 2.76 -4.83 9.11
CA GLN A 38 1.54 -4.09 9.46
C GLN A 38 0.61 -3.91 8.26
N ILE A 39 1.17 -3.66 7.07
CA ILE A 39 0.39 -3.52 5.83
C ILE A 39 -0.24 -4.87 5.44
N LEU A 40 0.53 -5.95 5.50
CA LEU A 40 0.02 -7.31 5.25
C LEU A 40 -1.08 -7.71 6.25
N ALA A 41 -0.89 -7.41 7.54
CA ALA A 41 -1.89 -7.70 8.57
C ALA A 41 -3.19 -6.90 8.37
N HIS A 42 -3.11 -5.69 7.80
CA HIS A 42 -4.28 -4.86 7.51
C HIS A 42 -5.09 -5.36 6.32
N LEU A 43 -4.41 -5.81 5.26
CA LEU A 43 -5.03 -6.15 3.97
C LEU A 43 -5.31 -7.65 3.77
N GLY A 44 -4.76 -8.49 4.67
CA GLY A 44 -4.80 -9.94 4.57
C GLY A 44 -3.53 -10.50 3.93
N ALA A 45 -2.87 -11.42 4.64
CA ALA A 45 -1.61 -12.04 4.22
C ALA A 45 -1.75 -12.94 2.98
N ASP A 46 -2.96 -13.43 2.68
CA ASP A 46 -3.26 -14.29 1.53
C ASP A 46 -2.99 -13.63 0.16
N HIS A 47 -2.75 -12.32 0.16
CA HIS A 47 -2.48 -11.53 -1.06
C HIS A 47 -1.10 -10.89 -1.08
N GLU A 48 -0.13 -11.40 -0.29
CA GLU A 48 1.21 -10.82 -0.19
C GLU A 48 1.88 -10.52 -1.55
N PRO A 49 1.85 -11.40 -2.58
CA PRO A 49 2.45 -11.10 -3.89
C PRO A 49 1.81 -9.89 -4.58
N ALA A 50 0.48 -9.77 -4.49
CA ALA A 50 -0.26 -8.65 -5.08
C ALA A 50 0.00 -7.36 -4.30
N ILE A 51 0.07 -7.43 -2.97
CA ILE A 51 0.39 -6.27 -2.11
C ILE A 51 1.82 -5.78 -2.38
N ASN A 52 2.78 -6.69 -2.53
CA ASN A 52 4.16 -6.34 -2.89
C ASN A 52 4.22 -5.64 -4.25
N HIS A 53 3.48 -6.14 -5.24
CA HIS A 53 3.38 -5.48 -6.54
C HIS A 53 2.81 -4.05 -6.43
N MET A 54 1.72 -3.89 -5.68
CA MET A 54 1.10 -2.58 -5.45
C MET A 54 2.04 -1.60 -4.72
N LEU A 55 2.81 -2.08 -3.73
CA LEU A 55 3.81 -1.26 -3.03
C LEU A 55 4.92 -0.80 -3.97
N GLU A 56 5.38 -1.67 -4.87
CA GLU A 56 6.37 -1.28 -5.89
C GLU A 56 5.83 -0.26 -6.88
N GLU A 57 4.61 -0.42 -7.36
CA GLU A 57 3.96 0.57 -8.23
C GLU A 57 3.87 1.94 -7.55
N LEU A 58 3.45 1.98 -6.27
CA LEU A 58 3.36 3.21 -5.49
C LEU A 58 4.73 3.85 -5.24
N LYS A 59 5.79 3.03 -5.07
CA LYS A 59 7.17 3.49 -4.93
C LYS A 59 7.70 4.09 -6.24
N GLN A 60 7.44 3.42 -7.36
CA GLN A 60 7.80 3.91 -8.70
C GLN A 60 7.08 5.23 -9.03
N ALA A 61 5.81 5.34 -8.64
CA ALA A 61 5.02 6.57 -8.77
C ALA A 61 5.47 7.70 -7.81
N ARG A 62 6.45 7.45 -6.93
CA ARG A 62 6.95 8.37 -5.90
C ARG A 62 5.87 8.83 -4.91
N VAL A 63 4.85 8.00 -4.71
CA VAL A 63 3.77 8.23 -3.74
C VAL A 63 4.20 7.75 -2.36
N ILE A 64 4.93 6.63 -2.29
CA ILE A 64 5.53 6.12 -1.05
C ILE A 64 7.04 5.98 -1.20
N ARG A 65 7.75 5.95 -0.08
CA ARG A 65 9.17 5.57 0.02
C ARG A 65 9.33 4.40 0.97
N GLU A 66 10.29 3.53 0.65
CA GLU A 66 10.76 2.48 1.55
C GLU A 66 11.77 3.09 2.53
N VAL A 67 11.60 2.77 3.81
CA VAL A 67 12.49 3.15 4.91
C VAL A 67 12.73 1.93 5.79
N GLU A 68 13.83 1.93 6.53
CA GLU A 68 14.07 0.91 7.55
C GLU A 68 13.55 1.41 8.90
N LEU A 69 12.72 0.61 9.57
CA LEU A 69 12.23 0.88 10.92
C LEU A 69 12.52 -0.34 11.78
N GLN A 70 13.40 -0.19 12.79
CA GLN A 70 13.75 -1.26 13.74
C GLN A 70 14.25 -2.55 13.05
N GLY A 71 15.02 -2.42 11.96
CA GLY A 71 15.52 -3.56 11.17
C GLY A 71 14.48 -4.23 10.26
N GLN A 72 13.30 -3.62 10.11
CA GLN A 72 12.24 -4.10 9.21
C GLN A 72 12.02 -3.12 8.06
N LYS A 73 11.60 -3.65 6.91
CA LYS A 73 11.09 -2.85 5.81
C LYS A 73 9.81 -2.13 6.24
N ALA A 74 9.79 -0.83 6.03
CA ALA A 74 8.64 0.01 6.31
C ALA A 74 8.41 1.00 5.17
N PHE A 75 7.20 1.53 5.10
CA PHE A 75 6.75 2.40 4.03
C PHE A 75 6.13 3.66 4.61
N GLN A 76 6.40 4.77 3.94
CA GLN A 76 5.90 6.08 4.31
C GLN A 76 5.43 6.81 3.06
N VAL A 77 4.30 7.50 3.14
CA VAL A 77 3.83 8.37 2.05
C VAL A 77 4.72 9.60 1.93
N VAL A 78 5.03 9.96 0.69
CA VAL A 78 5.78 11.16 0.35
C VAL A 78 4.79 12.32 0.21
N SER A 79 4.58 13.07 1.29
CA SER A 79 3.84 14.33 1.25
C SER A 79 4.75 15.41 0.61
N ARG A 80 4.34 15.98 -0.52
CA ARG A 80 4.98 17.17 -1.11
C ARG A 80 4.33 18.45 -0.61
#